data_AF-A0A1G9XHV2-F1
#
_entry.id   AF-A0A1G9XHV2-F1
#
_cell.length_a   1.000
_cell.length_b   1.000
_cell.length_c   1.000
_cell.angle_alpha   90.00
_cell.angle_beta   90.00
_cell.angle_gamma   90.00
#
_symmetry.space_group_name_H-M   'P 1'
#
loop_
_entity.id
_entity.type
_entity.pdbx_description
1 polymer ?
#
loop_
_entity_poly.entity_id
_entity_poly.type
_entity_poly.pdbx_seq_one_letter_code
_entity_poly.pdbx_strand_id
1 'polypeptide(L)'
;MNNFNYVSLTGFQMIRQYFKICSKGCIILLLFSSILFAGNLFGAIRTSSGSGNWNSTATWGGASIPVAGDDVIIASGHAVTITANAACTSITFSNASTLSFSGAFALDVSGTVTMPAPGNNNPITFALGAGTATIGGLFTMNGGGGNASRRNDLSISTGTLNLNGGFTTATTRSNVIFSGAGVLNIGGVLSANAMTLTPGTGTVNYTGSTAQDIWILNYNNLGISGTATKTCTGILSVSNALTVATGGTLELSGTGTPLNYTGTISGAGKVLYSGASAQTISGLNYYDLEFSGAGTKTIAAGTTATVGNNWIVGSPTNLATTASASVTGNISGSGSITMGSGTINLAGNWTNNGTFTSGTGTVIYNGSTQTIGSLTYYDLEISNLGEKTLAAETTVSNTLTVNAPATLGLSSFTLNLPLSGTPLINTGIIDPGTSTVNYAGSAETNIAPGNYYNLDGTGGDRVMPDGQEVGIAGAFTPGAGIYSVVGSLVNFNGNDPQTIPAFTFNNLILSGSGVKEILGATEVTVSTIEIQDGPSLEIQDNAQLNIAN
;
A
#
# COMPACT_ATOMS: atom_id res chain seq x y z
N MET A 1 -1.79 -50.48 66.46
CA MET A 1 -1.77 -49.73 67.74
C MET A 1 -1.60 -48.26 67.44
N ASN A 2 -2.66 -47.50 67.71
CA ASN A 2 -2.73 -46.13 68.22
C ASN A 2 -1.96 -44.94 67.57
N ASN A 3 -2.81 -43.99 67.21
CA ASN A 3 -2.75 -42.55 67.50
C ASN A 3 -2.20 -41.58 66.45
N PHE A 4 -3.15 -41.14 65.63
CA PHE A 4 -3.36 -39.74 65.22
C PHE A 4 -3.16 -38.75 66.38
N ASN A 5 -2.48 -37.63 66.08
CA ASN A 5 -2.68 -36.36 66.76
C ASN A 5 -2.63 -35.21 65.74
N TYR A 6 -3.66 -34.36 65.80
CA TYR A 6 -3.90 -33.15 65.01
C TYR A 6 -2.86 -32.05 65.31
N VAL A 7 -2.54 -31.20 64.31
CA VAL A 7 -2.76 -29.74 64.37
C VAL A 7 -2.85 -29.19 62.94
N SER A 8 -3.95 -28.50 62.64
CA SER A 8 -4.20 -27.74 61.41
C SER A 8 -3.40 -26.44 61.39
N LEU A 9 -2.73 -26.12 60.28
CA LEU A 9 -2.44 -24.72 59.93
C LEU A 9 -2.83 -24.44 58.47
N THR A 10 -3.56 -23.35 58.33
CA THR A 10 -4.34 -22.89 57.18
C THR A 10 -3.49 -22.53 55.96
N GLY A 11 -4.06 -22.75 54.78
CA GLY A 11 -3.43 -22.64 53.48
C GLY A 11 -2.72 -21.32 53.21
N PHE A 12 -1.43 -21.43 52.89
CA PHE A 12 -0.66 -20.36 52.26
C PHE A 12 0.44 -20.96 51.38
N GLN A 13 0.08 -21.85 50.44
CA GLN A 13 0.95 -22.26 49.34
C GLN A 13 0.16 -22.64 48.10
N MET A 14 -0.14 -21.64 47.27
CA MET A 14 -0.27 -21.77 45.81
C MET A 14 -0.28 -20.36 45.25
N ILE A 15 0.87 -19.90 44.74
CA ILE A 15 1.10 -18.89 43.69
C ILE A 15 2.61 -18.63 43.72
N ARG A 16 3.39 -19.58 43.20
CA ARG A 16 4.77 -19.36 42.76
C ARG A 16 5.12 -20.39 41.71
N GLN A 17 4.68 -20.12 40.48
CA GLN A 17 5.37 -20.46 39.24
C GLN A 17 4.43 -20.06 38.11
N TYR A 18 4.65 -18.89 37.51
CA TYR A 18 4.60 -18.65 36.07
C TYR A 18 5.16 -17.24 35.82
N PHE A 19 5.97 -17.12 34.76
CA PHE A 19 6.60 -15.91 34.22
C PHE A 19 7.89 -15.37 34.87
N LYS A 20 9.00 -16.05 34.54
CA LYS A 20 10.17 -15.35 33.99
C LYS A 20 9.93 -15.16 32.48
N ILE A 21 9.96 -13.92 32.00
CA ILE A 21 10.60 -13.49 30.74
C ILE A 21 10.67 -11.95 30.77
N CYS A 22 11.92 -11.46 30.69
CA CYS A 22 12.37 -10.12 30.29
C CYS A 22 11.54 -9.53 29.13
N SER A 23 11.42 -8.23 28.88
CA SER A 23 12.18 -7.07 29.31
C SER A 23 11.50 -5.81 28.73
N LYS A 24 11.52 -4.71 29.51
CA LYS A 24 11.39 -3.30 29.09
C LYS A 24 10.01 -2.83 28.60
N GLY A 25 9.23 -2.28 29.53
CA GLY A 25 8.09 -1.43 29.20
C GLY A 25 7.12 -1.24 30.36
N CYS A 26 7.53 -0.61 31.46
CA CYS A 26 6.60 -0.01 32.43
C CYS A 26 7.35 0.87 33.44
N ILE A 27 7.35 2.18 33.23
CA ILE A 27 7.60 3.18 34.28
C ILE A 27 6.44 4.18 34.19
N ILE A 28 5.52 4.09 35.15
CA ILE A 28 4.72 5.15 35.79
C ILE A 28 3.49 4.47 36.41
N LEU A 29 3.64 4.03 37.65
CA LEU A 29 2.54 3.82 38.58
C LEU A 29 3.15 4.04 39.97
N LEU A 30 2.79 5.15 40.64
CA LEU A 30 2.70 5.31 42.10
C LEU A 30 2.63 6.80 42.48
N LEU A 31 1.39 7.32 42.60
CA LEU A 31 0.92 8.15 43.71
C LEU A 31 -0.58 8.44 43.53
N PHE A 32 -1.38 7.39 43.68
CA PHE A 32 -2.79 7.46 44.03
C PHE A 32 -2.90 6.75 45.38
N SER A 33 -3.05 7.50 46.47
CA SER A 33 -3.37 6.92 47.77
C SER A 33 -4.27 7.86 48.56
N SER A 34 -5.58 7.65 48.38
CA SER A 34 -6.60 7.74 49.43
C SER A 34 -7.92 7.19 48.87
N ILE A 35 -8.22 5.91 49.14
CA ILE A 35 -9.54 5.31 48.96
C ILE A 35 -10.20 5.27 50.36
N LEU A 36 -11.44 5.75 50.47
CA LEU A 36 -12.61 5.07 51.04
C LEU A 36 -13.68 6.08 51.49
N PHE A 37 -14.54 6.47 50.54
CA PHE A 37 -15.99 6.55 50.78
C PHE A 37 -16.67 6.33 49.43
N ALA A 38 -16.91 5.06 49.08
CA ALA A 38 -17.79 4.70 47.97
C ALA A 38 -19.24 4.79 48.47
N GLY A 39 -19.72 6.03 48.67
CA GLY A 39 -21.14 6.29 48.53
C GLY A 39 -21.46 6.30 47.05
N ASN A 40 -22.57 5.70 46.63
CA ASN A 40 -23.10 5.94 45.30
C ASN A 40 -23.34 7.46 45.17
N LEU A 41 -22.43 8.19 44.52
CA LEU A 41 -22.69 9.58 44.16
C LEU A 41 -23.73 9.54 43.06
N PHE A 42 -24.98 9.86 43.40
CA PHE A 42 -25.92 10.31 42.39
C PHE A 42 -25.36 11.60 41.80
N GLY A 43 -25.11 11.60 40.50
CA GLY A 43 -24.78 12.82 39.77
C GLY A 43 -25.82 13.89 40.05
N ALA A 44 -25.38 15.09 40.44
CA ALA A 44 -26.28 16.22 40.61
C ALA A 44 -26.38 17.00 39.29
N ILE A 45 -27.52 17.66 39.09
CA ILE A 45 -27.64 18.65 38.02
C ILE A 45 -26.99 19.96 38.49
N ARG A 46 -26.01 20.45 37.75
CA ARG A 46 -25.32 21.73 37.98
C ARG A 46 -25.70 22.70 36.89
N THR A 47 -26.54 23.67 37.22
CA THR A 47 -26.94 24.75 36.29
C THR A 47 -26.20 26.02 36.64
N SER A 48 -25.54 26.64 35.66
CA SER A 48 -24.87 27.93 35.88
C SER A 48 -25.90 29.01 36.26
N SER A 49 -25.70 29.75 37.35
CA SER A 49 -26.54 30.88 37.78
C SER A 49 -26.05 32.23 37.27
N GLY A 50 -24.84 32.28 36.70
CA GLY A 50 -24.27 33.45 36.06
C GLY A 50 -23.03 33.10 35.24
N SER A 51 -22.49 34.07 34.51
CA SER A 51 -21.20 33.95 33.83
C SER A 51 -20.05 33.93 34.83
N GLY A 52 -19.01 33.15 34.57
CA GLY A 52 -17.87 33.05 35.49
C GLY A 52 -16.98 31.83 35.25
N ASN A 53 -16.09 31.57 36.20
CA ASN A 53 -15.15 30.45 36.12
C ASN A 53 -15.84 29.14 36.52
N TRP A 54 -15.57 28.04 35.82
CA TRP A 54 -16.11 26.71 36.12
C TRP A 54 -15.82 26.28 37.56
N ASN A 55 -14.61 26.53 38.04
CA ASN A 55 -14.13 26.21 39.39
C ASN A 55 -14.53 27.24 40.46
N SER A 56 -15.59 28.04 40.24
CA SER A 56 -16.15 28.96 41.23
C SER A 56 -17.56 28.54 41.60
N THR A 57 -17.85 28.36 42.90
CA THR A 57 -19.21 28.05 43.38
C THR A 57 -20.21 29.17 43.06
N ALA A 58 -19.74 30.41 42.89
CA ALA A 58 -20.58 31.55 42.50
C ALA A 58 -21.18 31.38 41.09
N THR A 59 -20.48 30.70 40.19
CA THR A 59 -20.98 30.36 38.84
C THR A 59 -22.16 29.39 38.92
N TRP A 60 -22.24 28.58 39.97
CA TRP A 60 -23.22 27.51 40.17
C TRP A 60 -24.24 27.82 41.28
N GLY A 61 -24.51 29.10 41.54
CA GLY A 61 -25.54 29.53 42.50
C GLY A 61 -25.19 29.25 43.96
N GLY A 62 -23.90 29.13 44.27
CA GLY A 62 -23.41 28.71 45.59
C GLY A 62 -23.37 27.19 45.77
N ALA A 63 -23.83 26.41 44.77
CA ALA A 63 -23.67 24.96 44.79
C ALA A 63 -22.20 24.56 44.60
N SER A 64 -21.88 23.30 44.93
CA SER A 64 -20.54 22.76 44.68
C SER A 64 -20.21 22.77 43.19
N ILE A 65 -18.92 22.97 42.89
CA ILE A 65 -18.34 22.94 41.54
C ILE A 65 -18.66 21.58 40.90
N PRO A 66 -19.02 21.53 39.60
CA PRO A 66 -19.24 20.27 38.90
C PRO A 66 -18.01 19.37 38.92
N VAL A 67 -18.26 18.10 39.20
CA VAL A 67 -17.25 17.03 39.22
C VAL A 67 -17.70 15.87 38.33
N ALA A 68 -16.80 14.90 38.13
CA ALA A 68 -17.17 13.64 37.48
C ALA A 68 -18.41 13.03 38.17
N GLY A 69 -19.42 12.68 37.38
CA GLY A 69 -20.73 12.23 37.87
C GLY A 69 -21.84 13.25 37.66
N ASP A 70 -21.56 14.55 37.71
CA ASP A 70 -22.59 15.61 37.61
C ASP A 70 -23.05 15.87 36.16
N ASP A 71 -24.33 16.20 35.97
CA ASP A 71 -24.87 16.70 34.70
C ASP A 71 -24.84 18.23 34.68
N VAL A 72 -24.19 18.82 33.67
CA VAL A 72 -23.96 20.26 33.61
C VAL A 72 -24.89 20.92 32.60
N ILE A 73 -25.53 22.01 33.02
CA ILE A 73 -26.31 22.90 32.15
C ILE A 73 -25.66 24.28 32.14
N ILE A 74 -25.18 24.71 30.96
CA ILE A 74 -24.79 26.11 30.75
C ILE A 74 -26.04 26.88 30.36
N ALA A 75 -26.55 27.69 31.29
CA ALA A 75 -27.82 28.38 31.15
C ALA A 75 -27.77 29.50 30.11
N SER A 76 -28.95 29.95 29.68
CA SER A 76 -29.09 30.87 28.55
C SER A 76 -28.31 32.17 28.77
N GLY A 77 -27.51 32.57 27.79
CA GLY A 77 -26.73 33.81 27.83
C GLY A 77 -25.50 33.80 28.75
N HIS A 78 -25.22 32.70 29.45
CA HIS A 78 -24.05 32.61 30.33
C HIS A 78 -22.78 32.22 29.57
N ALA A 79 -21.66 32.81 29.99
CA ALA A 79 -20.32 32.44 29.55
C ALA A 79 -19.56 31.80 30.71
N VAL A 80 -19.27 30.50 30.59
CA VAL A 80 -18.49 29.73 31.58
C VAL A 80 -17.08 29.47 31.05
N THR A 81 -16.07 29.71 31.88
CA THR A 81 -14.66 29.55 31.51
C THR A 81 -13.99 28.46 32.34
N ILE A 82 -13.39 27.48 31.67
CA ILE A 82 -12.50 26.49 32.27
C ILE A 82 -11.18 27.20 32.64
N THR A 83 -10.87 27.25 33.93
CA THR A 83 -9.62 27.84 34.48
C THR A 83 -8.78 26.85 35.30
N ALA A 84 -9.22 25.59 35.35
CA ALA A 84 -8.55 24.45 35.96
C ALA A 84 -9.11 23.16 35.31
N ASN A 85 -8.47 22.01 35.54
CA ASN A 85 -9.00 20.73 35.05
C ASN A 85 -10.41 20.48 35.59
N ALA A 86 -11.30 20.00 34.74
CA ALA A 86 -12.71 19.80 35.03
C ALA A 86 -13.19 18.43 34.53
N ALA A 87 -14.23 17.90 35.15
CA ALA A 87 -14.91 16.70 34.70
C ALA A 87 -16.41 16.77 34.99
N CYS A 88 -17.22 16.09 34.19
CA CYS A 88 -18.67 15.92 34.39
C CYS A 88 -19.19 14.69 33.63
N THR A 89 -20.44 14.30 33.87
CA THR A 89 -21.13 13.27 33.09
C THR A 89 -21.60 13.81 31.75
N SER A 90 -22.30 14.94 31.73
CA SER A 90 -22.82 15.51 30.48
C SER A 90 -22.76 17.03 30.50
N ILE A 91 -22.82 17.64 29.31
CA ILE A 91 -22.98 19.09 29.16
C ILE A 91 -24.14 19.36 28.21
N THR A 92 -25.12 20.13 28.69
CA THR A 92 -26.19 20.70 27.87
C THR A 92 -26.03 22.20 27.79
N PHE A 93 -25.85 22.72 26.58
CA PHE A 93 -25.85 24.14 26.32
C PHE A 93 -27.28 24.68 26.18
N SER A 94 -27.52 25.90 26.61
CA SER A 94 -28.76 26.65 26.36
C SER A 94 -28.53 27.78 25.34
N ASN A 95 -29.59 28.49 24.96
CA ASN A 95 -29.52 29.60 24.01
C ASN A 95 -28.43 30.62 24.36
N ALA A 96 -27.66 31.08 23.36
CA ALA A 96 -26.63 32.11 23.54
C ALA A 96 -25.57 31.80 24.62
N SER A 97 -25.38 30.52 24.98
CA SER A 97 -24.42 30.14 26.01
C SER A 97 -23.04 29.85 25.43
N THR A 98 -21.99 30.06 26.24
CA THR A 98 -20.60 29.85 25.85
C THR A 98 -19.85 29.03 26.89
N LEU A 99 -19.07 28.04 26.43
CA LEU A 99 -18.04 27.37 27.22
C LEU A 99 -16.68 27.65 26.59
N SER A 100 -15.71 28.13 27.37
CA SER A 100 -14.38 28.51 26.89
C SER A 100 -13.24 28.03 27.79
N PHE A 101 -12.01 28.08 27.30
CA PHE A 101 -10.80 27.71 28.05
C PHE A 101 -9.87 28.91 28.16
N SER A 102 -9.43 29.21 29.39
CA SER A 102 -8.44 30.28 29.65
C SER A 102 -6.98 29.82 29.52
N GLY A 103 -6.75 28.51 29.42
CA GLY A 103 -5.41 27.92 29.37
C GLY A 103 -5.45 26.45 28.93
N ALA A 104 -4.31 25.76 29.04
CA ALA A 104 -4.15 24.36 28.67
C ALA A 104 -4.69 23.41 29.75
N PHE A 105 -6.01 23.43 29.96
CA PHE A 105 -6.71 22.60 30.94
C PHE A 105 -7.41 21.41 30.29
N ALA A 106 -7.61 20.34 31.06
CA ALA A 106 -8.40 19.19 30.64
C ALA A 106 -9.89 19.35 31.01
N LEU A 107 -10.78 18.94 30.10
CA LEU A 107 -12.20 18.72 30.37
C LEU A 107 -12.56 17.28 29.98
N ASP A 108 -12.96 16.47 30.95
CA ASP A 108 -13.41 15.10 30.70
C ASP A 108 -14.94 14.99 30.87
N VAL A 109 -15.64 14.65 29.79
CA VAL A 109 -17.09 14.45 29.78
C VAL A 109 -17.35 12.98 29.47
N SER A 110 -17.73 12.20 30.47
CA SER A 110 -17.89 10.73 30.29
C SER A 110 -19.07 10.36 29.38
N GLY A 111 -20.09 11.22 29.33
CA GLY A 111 -21.30 11.08 28.52
C GLY A 111 -21.39 12.12 27.40
N THR A 112 -22.59 12.66 27.17
CA THR A 112 -22.90 13.45 25.97
C THR A 112 -22.61 14.94 26.13
N VAL A 113 -22.36 15.60 25.00
CA VAL A 113 -22.41 17.05 24.90
C VAL A 113 -23.47 17.44 23.88
N THR A 114 -24.40 18.30 24.29
CA THR A 114 -25.54 18.71 23.46
C THR A 114 -25.57 20.22 23.28
N MET A 115 -25.42 20.66 22.04
CA MET A 115 -25.66 22.04 21.59
C MET A 115 -26.97 22.06 20.79
N PRO A 116 -28.10 22.51 21.38
CA PRO A 116 -29.40 22.52 20.72
C PRO A 116 -29.50 23.62 19.65
N ALA A 117 -30.63 23.67 18.95
CA ALA A 117 -30.96 24.78 18.04
C ALA A 117 -31.04 26.11 18.81
N PRO A 118 -30.26 27.14 18.47
CA PRO A 118 -30.37 28.44 19.11
C PRO A 118 -31.75 29.04 18.88
N GLY A 119 -32.42 29.48 19.95
CA GLY A 119 -33.75 30.09 19.92
C GLY A 119 -33.76 31.57 19.49
N ASN A 120 -32.60 32.23 19.42
CA ASN A 120 -32.44 33.63 19.01
C ASN A 120 -31.18 33.79 18.14
N ASN A 121 -30.93 35.00 17.63
CA ASN A 121 -29.84 35.30 16.69
C ASN A 121 -28.42 35.29 17.30
N ASN A 122 -28.23 34.72 18.50
CA ASN A 122 -26.92 34.56 19.11
C ASN A 122 -26.48 33.09 19.03
N PRO A 123 -25.19 32.83 18.73
CA PRO A 123 -24.68 31.48 18.64
C PRO A 123 -24.61 30.79 20.01
N ILE A 124 -24.67 29.46 20.00
CA ILE A 124 -24.15 28.65 21.11
C ILE A 124 -22.70 28.30 20.78
N THR A 125 -21.79 28.52 21.72
CA THR A 125 -20.35 28.44 21.44
C THR A 125 -19.62 27.50 22.39
N PHE A 126 -18.87 26.57 21.81
CA PHE A 126 -17.80 25.86 22.50
C PHE A 126 -16.46 26.36 21.91
N ALA A 127 -15.74 27.17 22.68
CA ALA A 127 -14.44 27.73 22.32
C ALA A 127 -13.30 26.98 23.03
N LEU A 128 -12.72 26.00 22.33
CA LEU A 128 -11.55 25.28 22.81
C LEU A 128 -10.27 26.12 22.55
N GLY A 129 -9.72 26.64 23.65
CA GLY A 129 -8.42 27.30 23.72
C GLY A 129 -7.26 26.32 23.49
N ALA A 130 -6.19 26.45 24.27
CA ALA A 130 -5.05 25.52 24.26
C ALA A 130 -5.29 24.20 25.03
N GLY A 131 -6.50 24.00 25.57
CA GLY A 131 -6.84 22.85 26.40
C GLY A 131 -7.11 21.56 25.63
N THR A 132 -7.41 20.51 26.39
CA THR A 132 -7.86 19.21 25.85
C THR A 132 -9.26 18.92 26.37
N ALA A 133 -10.20 18.64 25.48
CA ALA A 133 -11.52 18.16 25.85
C ALA A 133 -11.73 16.74 25.32
N THR A 134 -12.18 15.83 26.19
CA THR A 134 -12.48 14.44 25.83
C THR A 134 -13.95 14.17 26.11
N ILE A 135 -14.67 13.77 25.08
CA ILE A 135 -16.10 13.47 25.14
C ILE A 135 -16.29 11.97 24.89
N GLY A 136 -16.63 11.24 25.94
CA GLY A 136 -16.86 9.80 25.92
C GLY A 136 -18.12 9.40 25.17
N GLY A 137 -19.19 10.20 25.30
CA GLY A 137 -20.46 10.01 24.60
C GLY A 137 -20.58 10.82 23.31
N LEU A 138 -21.80 10.89 22.79
CA LEU A 138 -22.09 11.60 21.53
C LEU A 138 -21.96 13.12 21.70
N PHE A 139 -21.27 13.77 20.76
CA PHE A 139 -21.26 15.22 20.61
C PHE A 139 -22.28 15.65 19.56
N THR A 140 -23.25 16.48 19.95
CA THR A 140 -24.36 16.89 19.09
C THR A 140 -24.37 18.40 18.87
N MET A 141 -24.42 18.82 17.60
CA MET A 141 -24.65 20.21 17.21
C MET A 141 -25.88 20.35 16.32
N ASN A 142 -26.84 21.16 16.77
CA ASN A 142 -27.98 21.55 15.94
C ASN A 142 -27.96 23.06 15.71
N GLY A 143 -27.49 23.54 14.55
CA GLY A 143 -27.56 24.97 14.19
C GLY A 143 -28.98 25.53 14.02
N GLY A 144 -30.01 24.69 13.99
CA GLY A 144 -31.43 25.09 13.83
C GLY A 144 -31.83 25.53 12.42
N GLY A 145 -33.11 25.86 12.21
CA GLY A 145 -33.69 26.48 10.99
C GLY A 145 -33.78 28.02 11.08
N GLY A 146 -33.71 28.77 9.98
CA GLY A 146 -33.98 30.23 9.95
C GLY A 146 -32.76 31.14 9.69
N ASN A 147 -32.60 32.20 10.50
CA ASN A 147 -31.59 33.27 10.33
C ASN A 147 -30.13 32.74 10.42
N ALA A 148 -29.22 33.26 9.58
CA ALA A 148 -27.81 32.86 9.52
C ALA A 148 -27.05 32.98 10.85
N SER A 149 -27.46 33.89 11.74
CA SER A 149 -26.84 34.07 13.06
C SER A 149 -27.29 33.03 14.10
N ARG A 150 -28.36 32.28 13.84
CA ARG A 150 -28.77 31.11 14.64
C ARG A 150 -27.89 29.94 14.22
N ARG A 151 -26.78 29.76 14.94
CA ARG A 151 -25.75 28.76 14.63
C ARG A 151 -25.10 28.19 15.88
N ASN A 152 -24.51 27.02 15.77
CA ASN A 152 -23.63 26.45 16.78
C ASN A 152 -22.19 26.56 16.29
N ASP A 153 -21.33 27.16 17.10
CA ASP A 153 -19.92 27.36 16.77
C ASP A 153 -19.05 26.51 17.70
N LEU A 154 -18.34 25.55 17.12
CA LEU A 154 -17.22 24.88 17.75
C LEU A 154 -15.93 25.51 17.20
N SER A 155 -15.28 26.33 18.03
CA SER A 155 -14.00 26.96 17.68
C SER A 155 -12.86 26.22 18.37
N ILE A 156 -11.83 25.84 17.62
CA ILE A 156 -10.62 25.19 18.13
C ILE A 156 -9.42 26.07 17.76
N SER A 157 -8.67 26.53 18.76
CA SER A 157 -7.45 27.30 18.55
C SER A 157 -6.25 26.38 18.40
N THR A 158 -5.53 26.07 19.48
CA THR A 158 -4.37 25.16 19.50
C THR A 158 -4.61 23.89 20.31
N GLY A 159 -5.78 23.76 20.93
CA GLY A 159 -6.15 22.62 21.76
C GLY A 159 -6.55 21.37 20.98
N THR A 160 -6.86 20.31 21.72
CA THR A 160 -7.27 19.00 21.18
C THR A 160 -8.68 18.63 21.65
N LEU A 161 -9.59 18.35 20.73
CA LEU A 161 -10.92 17.81 21.01
C LEU A 161 -10.99 16.34 20.61
N ASN A 162 -11.29 15.45 21.55
CA ASN A 162 -11.48 14.03 21.31
C ASN A 162 -12.98 13.69 21.41
N LEU A 163 -13.58 13.30 20.28
CA LEU A 163 -14.98 12.88 20.19
C LEU A 163 -15.08 11.36 20.08
N ASN A 164 -14.99 10.67 21.23
CA ASN A 164 -14.93 9.22 21.27
C ASN A 164 -16.28 8.57 20.97
N GLY A 165 -17.39 9.16 21.42
CA GLY A 165 -18.73 8.65 21.17
C GLY A 165 -19.36 9.09 19.85
N GLY A 166 -18.66 9.91 19.06
CA GLY A 166 -19.07 10.32 17.71
C GLY A 166 -19.52 11.77 17.61
N PHE A 167 -19.90 12.16 16.41
CA PHE A 167 -20.27 13.54 16.08
C PHE A 167 -21.51 13.58 15.21
N THR A 168 -22.62 14.06 15.79
CA THR A 168 -23.87 14.29 15.06
C THR A 168 -24.12 15.77 14.83
N THR A 169 -24.48 16.11 13.60
CA THR A 169 -25.06 17.42 13.27
C THR A 169 -26.48 17.28 12.74
N ALA A 170 -27.38 18.15 13.19
CA ALA A 170 -28.79 18.03 12.82
C ALA A 170 -29.08 18.57 11.41
N THR A 171 -28.60 19.76 11.04
CA THR A 171 -28.75 20.38 9.70
C THR A 171 -27.70 21.51 9.51
N THR A 172 -27.96 22.48 8.62
CA THR A 172 -27.16 23.69 8.35
C THR A 172 -26.74 24.45 9.62
N ARG A 173 -25.64 25.22 9.54
CA ARG A 173 -25.18 26.17 10.58
C ARG A 173 -24.66 25.53 11.87
N SER A 174 -24.21 24.29 11.79
CA SER A 174 -23.22 23.73 12.71
C SER A 174 -21.83 23.99 12.12
N ASN A 175 -21.03 24.80 12.80
CA ASN A 175 -19.75 25.29 12.29
C ASN A 175 -18.59 24.75 13.13
N VAL A 176 -17.58 24.17 12.48
CA VAL A 176 -16.25 23.98 13.08
C VAL A 176 -15.28 24.95 12.47
N ILE A 177 -14.58 25.66 13.34
CA ILE A 177 -13.67 26.73 12.98
C ILE A 177 -12.33 26.45 13.65
N PHE A 178 -11.29 26.26 12.85
CA PHE A 178 -9.93 26.29 13.36
C PHE A 178 -9.38 27.71 13.26
N SER A 179 -9.12 28.32 14.42
CA SER A 179 -8.44 29.62 14.54
C SER A 179 -6.92 29.48 14.73
N GLY A 180 -6.43 28.25 14.86
CA GLY A 180 -5.02 27.89 14.95
C GLY A 180 -4.77 26.44 14.56
N ALA A 181 -3.64 25.88 15.00
CA ALA A 181 -3.20 24.52 14.66
C ALA A 181 -3.79 23.40 15.54
N GLY A 182 -5.01 23.60 16.07
CA GLY A 182 -5.66 22.64 16.94
C GLY A 182 -6.09 21.35 16.22
N VAL A 183 -6.53 20.39 17.03
CA VAL A 183 -6.81 19.02 16.58
C VAL A 183 -8.24 18.62 16.94
N LEU A 184 -8.97 18.06 15.97
CA LEU A 184 -10.26 17.40 16.16
C LEU A 184 -10.11 15.91 15.85
N ASN A 185 -10.17 15.06 16.87
CA ASN A 185 -10.18 13.61 16.74
C ASN A 185 -11.61 13.07 16.82
N ILE A 186 -12.01 12.24 15.86
CA ILE A 186 -13.36 11.67 15.77
C ILE A 186 -13.27 10.15 15.77
N GLY A 187 -13.63 9.54 16.91
CA GLY A 187 -13.56 8.09 17.13
C GLY A 187 -14.89 7.36 16.94
N GLY A 188 -16.03 8.03 17.15
CA GLY A 188 -17.35 7.39 17.07
C GLY A 188 -18.07 7.60 15.73
N VAL A 189 -19.37 7.31 15.72
CA VAL A 189 -20.22 7.40 14.51
C VAL A 189 -20.43 8.87 14.10
N LEU A 190 -20.48 9.11 12.78
CA LEU A 190 -20.81 10.42 12.21
C LEU A 190 -22.26 10.48 11.75
N SER A 191 -22.86 11.66 11.79
CA SER A 191 -24.10 11.91 11.06
C SER A 191 -23.87 12.02 9.56
N ALA A 192 -24.89 11.67 8.77
CA ALA A 192 -24.87 11.87 7.32
C ALA A 192 -24.77 13.35 6.91
N ASN A 193 -25.35 14.26 7.71
CA ASN A 193 -25.23 15.70 7.48
C ASN A 193 -23.83 16.18 7.85
N ALA A 194 -23.15 16.80 6.89
CA ALA A 194 -21.88 17.46 7.11
C ALA A 194 -22.09 18.87 7.69
N MET A 195 -21.15 19.27 8.55
CA MET A 195 -21.02 20.63 9.05
C MET A 195 -20.39 21.59 8.04
N THR A 196 -20.38 22.89 8.35
CA THR A 196 -19.45 23.82 7.69
C THR A 196 -18.09 23.78 8.40
N LEU A 197 -17.02 23.54 7.65
CA LEU A 197 -15.65 23.54 8.17
C LEU A 197 -14.89 24.76 7.65
N THR A 198 -14.34 25.56 8.57
CA THR A 198 -13.31 26.56 8.29
C THR A 198 -11.98 25.97 8.77
N PRO A 199 -11.16 25.40 7.87
CA PRO A 199 -10.10 24.49 8.28
C PRO A 199 -8.86 25.16 8.90
N GLY A 200 -8.65 26.47 8.66
CA GLY A 200 -7.48 27.20 9.17
C GLY A 200 -6.18 26.44 8.93
N THR A 201 -5.34 26.33 9.96
CA THR A 201 -4.18 25.43 9.98
C THR A 201 -4.44 24.14 10.77
N GLY A 202 -5.70 23.85 11.06
CA GLY A 202 -6.10 22.76 11.94
C GLY A 202 -6.01 21.38 11.31
N THR A 203 -6.15 20.37 12.17
CA THR A 203 -6.11 18.96 11.80
C THR A 203 -7.40 18.26 12.21
N VAL A 204 -8.00 17.55 11.28
CA VAL A 204 -9.11 16.63 11.57
C VAL A 204 -8.59 15.20 11.42
N ASN A 205 -8.84 14.35 12.42
CA ASN A 205 -8.47 12.95 12.40
C ASN A 205 -9.70 12.05 12.54
N TYR A 206 -9.84 11.08 11.64
CA TYR A 206 -10.80 9.99 11.76
C TYR A 206 -10.10 8.79 12.38
N THR A 207 -10.47 8.47 13.62
CA THR A 207 -9.73 7.54 14.49
C THR A 207 -10.55 6.32 14.92
N GLY A 208 -11.75 6.13 14.37
CA GLY A 208 -12.67 5.10 14.85
C GLY A 208 -12.18 3.68 14.66
N SER A 209 -12.57 2.78 15.56
CA SER A 209 -12.30 1.35 15.49
C SER A 209 -13.36 0.56 14.70
N THR A 210 -14.49 1.20 14.38
CA THR A 210 -15.50 0.69 13.44
C THR A 210 -15.43 1.46 12.13
N ALA A 211 -16.11 0.97 11.09
CA ALA A 211 -16.23 1.69 9.83
C ALA A 211 -16.77 3.10 10.10
N GLN A 212 -16.17 4.11 9.47
CA GLN A 212 -16.63 5.49 9.55
C GLN A 212 -16.69 6.07 8.14
N ASP A 213 -17.69 6.90 7.89
CA ASP A 213 -17.66 7.77 6.74
C ASP A 213 -16.67 8.93 6.97
N ILE A 214 -16.23 9.57 5.90
CA ILE A 214 -15.50 10.83 5.92
C ILE A 214 -16.42 11.88 5.33
N TRP A 215 -16.60 13.00 6.04
CA TRP A 215 -17.38 14.10 5.48
C TRP A 215 -16.68 14.69 4.25
N ILE A 216 -17.46 14.99 3.23
CA ILE A 216 -16.98 15.62 2.01
C ILE A 216 -16.81 17.13 2.29
N LEU A 217 -15.62 17.49 2.75
CA LEU A 217 -15.23 18.84 3.15
C LEU A 217 -13.84 19.15 2.60
N ASN A 218 -13.45 20.43 2.64
CA ASN A 218 -12.08 20.86 2.35
C ASN A 218 -11.26 20.87 3.64
N TYR A 219 -10.34 19.93 3.76
CA TYR A 219 -9.46 19.83 4.93
C TYR A 219 -8.16 20.59 4.68
N ASN A 220 -7.59 21.19 5.73
CA ASN A 220 -6.20 21.66 5.69
C ASN A 220 -5.27 20.47 5.94
N ASN A 221 -5.36 19.86 7.12
CA ASN A 221 -4.72 18.58 7.43
C ASN A 221 -5.78 17.52 7.76
N LEU A 222 -5.59 16.31 7.25
CA LEU A 222 -6.46 15.16 7.48
C LEU A 222 -5.64 13.92 7.89
N GLY A 223 -6.01 13.30 9.00
CA GLY A 223 -5.44 12.03 9.46
C GLY A 223 -6.45 10.89 9.43
N ILE A 224 -6.00 9.73 8.98
CA ILE A 224 -6.74 8.47 8.94
C ILE A 224 -5.97 7.46 9.78
N SER A 225 -6.60 6.91 10.81
CA SER A 225 -5.99 5.92 11.71
C SER A 225 -7.02 4.91 12.25
N GLY A 226 -6.55 4.01 13.10
CA GLY A 226 -7.35 2.87 13.57
C GLY A 226 -7.37 1.73 12.55
N THR A 227 -8.00 0.61 12.87
CA THR A 227 -7.99 -0.60 12.03
C THR A 227 -9.16 -0.68 11.04
N ALA A 228 -10.18 0.14 11.23
CA ALA A 228 -11.37 0.10 10.38
C ALA A 228 -11.29 1.08 9.22
N THR A 229 -11.93 0.73 8.12
CA THR A 229 -12.04 1.56 6.91
C THR A 229 -12.70 2.91 7.19
N LYS A 230 -12.14 3.96 6.59
CA LYS A 230 -12.67 5.33 6.59
C LYS A 230 -13.04 5.72 5.16
N THR A 231 -14.33 5.87 4.88
CA THR A 231 -14.85 5.91 3.51
C THR A 231 -15.26 7.31 3.11
N CYS A 232 -14.66 7.87 2.06
CA CYS A 232 -15.14 9.06 1.39
C CYS A 232 -15.90 8.65 0.11
N THR A 233 -17.18 8.98 0.07
CA THR A 233 -18.09 8.65 -1.06
C THR A 233 -18.08 9.69 -2.18
N GLY A 234 -17.43 10.84 -1.96
CA GLY A 234 -17.29 11.92 -2.92
C GLY A 234 -15.84 12.20 -3.29
N ILE A 235 -15.54 13.46 -3.60
CA ILE A 235 -14.17 13.93 -3.83
C ILE A 235 -13.60 14.40 -2.49
N LEU A 236 -12.55 13.75 -2.03
CA LEU A 236 -11.77 14.16 -0.87
C LEU A 236 -10.78 15.26 -1.27
N SER A 237 -10.87 16.43 -0.63
CA SER A 237 -9.94 17.56 -0.88
C SER A 237 -9.12 17.87 0.37
N VAL A 238 -7.79 17.81 0.24
CA VAL A 238 -6.84 18.13 1.31
C VAL A 238 -5.81 19.13 0.80
N SER A 239 -5.58 20.21 1.53
CA SER A 239 -4.75 21.32 1.04
C SER A 239 -3.28 21.25 1.47
N ASN A 240 -2.98 20.65 2.63
CA ASN A 240 -1.63 20.64 3.19
C ASN A 240 -1.11 19.22 3.47
N ALA A 241 -1.66 18.52 4.47
CA ALA A 241 -1.14 17.23 4.89
C ALA A 241 -2.23 16.15 4.94
N LEU A 242 -1.98 15.04 4.26
CA LEU A 242 -2.75 13.80 4.39
C LEU A 242 -1.88 12.72 5.04
N THR A 243 -2.34 12.17 6.16
CA THR A 243 -1.70 11.05 6.85
C THR A 243 -2.64 9.85 6.87
N VAL A 244 -2.16 8.70 6.38
CA VAL A 244 -2.81 7.40 6.58
C VAL A 244 -1.87 6.57 7.45
N ALA A 245 -2.17 6.51 8.75
CA ALA A 245 -1.34 5.84 9.74
C ALA A 245 -1.36 4.32 9.56
N THR A 246 -0.37 3.64 10.15
CA THR A 246 -0.28 2.17 10.15
C THR A 246 -1.59 1.54 10.62
N GLY A 247 -2.10 0.57 9.85
CA GLY A 247 -3.38 -0.10 10.08
C GLY A 247 -4.61 0.66 9.57
N GLY A 248 -4.48 1.96 9.29
CA GLY A 248 -5.53 2.79 8.71
C GLY A 248 -5.81 2.42 7.26
N THR A 249 -7.09 2.47 6.87
CA THR A 249 -7.52 2.36 5.47
C THR A 249 -8.37 3.57 5.10
N LEU A 250 -7.88 4.38 4.16
CA LEU A 250 -8.64 5.43 3.49
C LEU A 250 -9.31 4.82 2.25
N GLU A 251 -10.63 4.69 2.27
CA GLU A 251 -11.41 4.25 1.12
C GLU A 251 -12.00 5.43 0.36
N LEU A 252 -11.87 5.39 -0.96
CA LEU A 252 -12.34 6.37 -1.92
C LEU A 252 -13.31 5.66 -2.89
N SER A 253 -14.61 5.85 -2.70
CA SER A 253 -15.65 5.22 -3.53
C SER A 253 -16.32 6.18 -4.51
N GLY A 254 -16.01 7.48 -4.43
CA GLY A 254 -16.50 8.51 -5.34
C GLY A 254 -16.02 8.35 -6.79
N THR A 255 -16.80 8.82 -7.74
CA THR A 255 -16.49 8.73 -9.19
C THR A 255 -15.50 9.80 -9.65
N GLY A 256 -14.88 9.65 -10.82
CA GLY A 256 -13.97 10.67 -11.37
C GLY A 256 -12.62 10.63 -10.65
N THR A 257 -12.09 11.77 -10.20
CA THR A 257 -10.85 11.82 -9.41
C THR A 257 -11.18 11.98 -7.92
N PRO A 258 -11.42 10.90 -7.16
CA PRO A 258 -11.95 10.99 -5.79
C PRO A 258 -10.92 11.50 -4.77
N LEU A 259 -9.63 11.60 -5.13
CA LEU A 259 -8.58 12.18 -4.29
C LEU A 259 -7.99 13.44 -4.92
N ASN A 260 -8.45 14.60 -4.47
CA ASN A 260 -7.88 15.89 -4.81
C ASN A 260 -6.83 16.29 -3.76
N TYR A 261 -5.62 15.77 -3.96
CA TYR A 261 -4.45 16.06 -3.13
C TYR A 261 -3.20 16.01 -4.01
N THR A 262 -2.29 16.96 -3.81
CA THR A 262 -1.05 17.09 -4.61
C THR A 262 0.22 16.90 -3.78
N GLY A 263 0.10 16.72 -2.46
CA GLY A 263 1.23 16.47 -1.57
C GLY A 263 1.62 15.00 -1.48
N THR A 264 2.50 14.67 -0.54
CA THR A 264 2.87 13.28 -0.22
C THR A 264 1.94 12.72 0.85
N ILE A 265 1.40 11.52 0.65
CA ILE A 265 0.63 10.83 1.68
C ILE A 265 1.63 10.27 2.68
N SER A 266 1.52 10.69 3.94
CA SER A 266 2.41 10.24 5.01
C SER A 266 1.83 9.04 5.75
N GLY A 267 2.71 8.24 6.35
CA GLY A 267 2.33 7.04 7.12
C GLY A 267 2.40 5.75 6.30
N ALA A 268 2.09 4.63 6.97
CA ALA A 268 2.20 3.28 6.44
C ALA A 268 0.83 2.57 6.36
N GLY A 269 -0.23 3.34 6.10
CA GLY A 269 -1.58 2.83 5.91
C GLY A 269 -1.92 2.62 4.43
N LYS A 270 -3.15 2.16 4.21
CA LYS A 270 -3.65 1.77 2.88
C LYS A 270 -4.59 2.83 2.30
N VAL A 271 -4.44 3.10 1.00
CA VAL A 271 -5.44 3.81 0.21
C VAL A 271 -6.15 2.82 -0.70
N LEU A 272 -7.49 2.77 -0.60
CA LEU A 272 -8.36 1.88 -1.33
C LEU A 272 -9.24 2.70 -2.29
N TYR A 273 -9.12 2.49 -3.60
CA TYR A 273 -10.05 3.02 -4.59
C TYR A 273 -11.09 1.94 -4.92
N SER A 274 -12.34 2.14 -4.50
CA SER A 274 -13.39 1.10 -4.55
C SER A 274 -14.61 1.45 -5.40
N GLY A 275 -14.55 2.53 -6.18
CA GLY A 275 -15.71 3.05 -6.93
C GLY A 275 -16.29 2.04 -7.92
N ALA A 276 -17.62 1.92 -7.93
CA ALA A 276 -18.36 1.11 -8.90
C ALA A 276 -18.35 1.72 -10.32
N SER A 277 -18.22 3.05 -10.40
CA SER A 277 -17.96 3.76 -11.66
C SER A 277 -16.46 4.02 -11.84
N ALA A 278 -16.05 4.41 -13.05
CA ALA A 278 -14.67 4.70 -13.34
C ALA A 278 -14.06 5.75 -12.39
N GLN A 279 -12.81 5.49 -12.00
CA GLN A 279 -12.01 6.39 -11.17
C GLN A 279 -10.68 6.70 -11.86
N THR A 280 -10.28 7.95 -11.82
CA THR A 280 -8.93 8.41 -12.12
C THR A 280 -8.11 8.40 -10.83
N ILE A 281 -6.97 7.74 -10.89
CA ILE A 281 -6.06 7.58 -9.77
C ILE A 281 -5.07 8.74 -9.81
N SER A 282 -4.95 9.47 -8.69
CA SER A 282 -3.99 10.56 -8.57
C SER A 282 -2.57 10.00 -8.59
N GLY A 283 -1.69 10.55 -9.44
CA GLY A 283 -0.28 10.17 -9.53
C GLY A 283 0.51 10.65 -8.31
N LEU A 284 0.40 9.92 -7.21
CA LEU A 284 0.96 10.24 -5.90
C LEU A 284 1.82 9.09 -5.38
N ASN A 285 2.47 9.35 -4.24
CA ASN A 285 3.11 8.33 -3.44
C ASN A 285 2.10 7.75 -2.43
N TYR A 286 1.87 6.45 -2.55
CA TYR A 286 1.08 5.60 -1.66
C TYR A 286 2.02 4.68 -0.89
N TYR A 287 1.64 4.28 0.33
CA TYR A 287 2.33 3.18 1.00
C TYR A 287 1.76 1.84 0.49
N ASP A 288 0.54 1.49 0.88
CA ASP A 288 -0.24 0.42 0.26
C ASP A 288 -1.34 1.03 -0.64
N LEU A 289 -1.50 0.47 -1.83
CA LEU A 289 -2.53 0.86 -2.78
C LEU A 289 -3.40 -0.35 -3.13
N GLU A 290 -4.72 -0.20 -3.02
CA GLU A 290 -5.67 -1.26 -3.39
C GLU A 290 -6.75 -0.71 -4.32
N PHE A 291 -7.06 -1.48 -5.36
CA PHE A 291 -8.14 -1.23 -6.29
C PHE A 291 -9.22 -2.30 -6.14
N SER A 292 -10.47 -1.88 -5.93
CA SER A 292 -11.63 -2.76 -5.82
C SER A 292 -12.88 -2.14 -6.48
N GLY A 293 -13.99 -2.88 -6.48
CA GLY A 293 -15.23 -2.45 -7.14
C GLY A 293 -15.21 -2.63 -8.67
N ALA A 294 -16.36 -2.46 -9.32
CA ALA A 294 -16.51 -2.77 -10.75
C ALA A 294 -15.90 -1.71 -11.69
N GLY A 295 -15.74 -0.47 -11.23
CA GLY A 295 -15.30 0.63 -12.08
C GLY A 295 -13.83 0.54 -12.46
N THR A 296 -13.50 0.86 -13.71
CA THR A 296 -12.11 0.92 -14.16
C THR A 296 -11.31 1.96 -13.38
N LYS A 297 -10.13 1.57 -12.89
CA LYS A 297 -9.17 2.44 -12.23
C LYS A 297 -8.12 2.89 -13.23
N THR A 298 -8.08 4.19 -13.54
CA THR A 298 -7.20 4.73 -14.59
C THR A 298 -6.10 5.58 -13.98
N ILE A 299 -4.85 5.20 -14.17
CA ILE A 299 -3.71 6.10 -13.94
C ILE A 299 -3.58 6.95 -15.21
N ALA A 300 -3.62 8.27 -15.04
CA ALA A 300 -3.69 9.21 -16.16
C ALA A 300 -2.35 9.32 -16.91
N ALA A 301 -2.43 9.69 -18.19
CA ALA A 301 -1.28 9.94 -19.05
C ALA A 301 -0.27 10.91 -18.40
N GLY A 302 1.02 10.61 -18.51
CA GLY A 302 2.09 11.43 -17.95
C GLY A 302 2.19 11.46 -16.42
N THR A 303 1.40 10.64 -15.72
CA THR A 303 1.44 10.53 -14.25
C THR A 303 2.01 9.18 -13.82
N THR A 304 2.55 9.13 -12.60
CA THR A 304 3.06 7.89 -12.00
C THR A 304 2.39 7.66 -10.65
N ALA A 305 1.88 6.44 -10.43
CA ALA A 305 1.52 5.98 -9.09
C ALA A 305 2.72 5.26 -8.46
N THR A 306 3.26 5.82 -7.37
CA THR A 306 4.36 5.19 -6.62
C THR A 306 3.79 4.47 -5.42
N VAL A 307 4.14 3.22 -5.21
CA VAL A 307 3.65 2.35 -4.13
C VAL A 307 4.84 1.82 -3.34
N GLY A 308 5.01 2.33 -2.12
CA GLY A 308 6.15 1.99 -1.25
C GLY A 308 6.07 0.59 -0.62
N ASN A 309 4.91 -0.06 -0.70
CA ASN A 309 4.68 -1.44 -0.27
C ASN A 309 3.89 -2.18 -1.35
N ASN A 310 2.71 -2.75 -1.08
CA ASN A 310 2.01 -3.61 -2.03
C ASN A 310 0.97 -2.84 -2.85
N TRP A 311 0.86 -3.23 -4.13
CA TRP A 311 -0.24 -2.83 -4.98
C TRP A 311 -1.18 -4.02 -5.21
N ILE A 312 -2.39 -3.93 -4.67
CA ILE A 312 -3.43 -4.96 -4.83
C ILE A 312 -4.39 -4.50 -5.93
N VAL A 313 -4.35 -5.19 -7.06
CA VAL A 313 -5.20 -4.91 -8.22
C VAL A 313 -6.38 -5.88 -8.22
N GLY A 314 -7.49 -5.47 -7.60
CA GLY A 314 -8.75 -6.24 -7.56
C GLY A 314 -9.78 -5.83 -8.63
N SER A 315 -9.48 -4.82 -9.45
CA SER A 315 -10.39 -4.25 -10.45
C SER A 315 -9.70 -4.01 -11.79
N PRO A 316 -10.47 -3.88 -12.90
CA PRO A 316 -9.92 -3.46 -14.17
C PRO A 316 -9.14 -2.16 -14.03
N THR A 317 -7.89 -2.19 -14.49
CA THR A 317 -6.92 -1.11 -14.32
C THR A 317 -6.35 -0.71 -15.68
N ASN A 318 -6.30 0.58 -15.93
CA ASN A 318 -5.77 1.15 -17.17
C ASN A 318 -4.64 2.14 -16.88
N LEU A 319 -3.43 1.85 -17.34
CA LEU A 319 -2.31 2.80 -17.39
C LEU A 319 -2.38 3.50 -18.76
N ALA A 320 -2.98 4.68 -18.81
CA ALA A 320 -3.26 5.36 -20.07
C ALA A 320 -1.99 5.91 -20.74
N THR A 321 -1.71 5.52 -21.99
CA THR A 321 -0.58 6.03 -22.80
C THR A 321 0.74 6.01 -22.00
N THR A 322 1.32 7.15 -21.63
CA THR A 322 2.59 7.28 -20.89
C THR A 322 2.44 7.17 -19.36
N ALA A 323 1.30 6.69 -18.85
CA ALA A 323 1.11 6.45 -17.41
C ALA A 323 2.00 5.33 -16.89
N SER A 324 2.57 5.50 -15.69
CA SER A 324 3.49 4.54 -15.10
C SER A 324 3.09 4.14 -13.67
N ALA A 325 3.65 3.04 -13.20
CA ALA A 325 3.60 2.62 -11.80
C ALA A 325 5.00 2.22 -11.31
N SER A 326 5.33 2.56 -10.08
CA SER A 326 6.57 2.13 -9.42
C SER A 326 6.22 1.47 -8.10
N VAL A 327 6.50 0.17 -7.96
CA VAL A 327 6.04 -0.65 -6.83
C VAL A 327 7.23 -1.30 -6.14
N THR A 328 7.43 -0.97 -4.86
CA THR A 328 8.51 -1.55 -4.06
C THR A 328 8.17 -2.96 -3.59
N GLY A 329 6.91 -3.21 -3.22
CA GLY A 329 6.41 -4.54 -2.84
C GLY A 329 5.85 -5.31 -4.03
N ASN A 330 4.85 -6.15 -3.77
CA ASN A 330 4.27 -7.02 -4.80
C ASN A 330 3.12 -6.34 -5.56
N ILE A 331 2.92 -6.77 -6.81
CA ILE A 331 1.66 -6.56 -7.55
C ILE A 331 0.84 -7.84 -7.42
N SER A 332 -0.38 -7.74 -6.89
CA SER A 332 -1.23 -8.92 -6.59
C SER A 332 -2.70 -8.68 -6.98
N GLY A 333 -3.57 -9.67 -6.74
CA GLY A 333 -5.00 -9.58 -6.99
C GLY A 333 -5.46 -10.30 -8.27
N SER A 334 -6.65 -9.95 -8.75
CA SER A 334 -7.31 -10.62 -9.89
C SER A 334 -7.90 -9.65 -10.93
N GLY A 335 -7.81 -8.35 -10.68
CA GLY A 335 -8.20 -7.32 -11.65
C GLY A 335 -7.27 -7.32 -12.85
N SER A 336 -7.81 -7.06 -14.04
CA SER A 336 -7.02 -6.92 -15.25
C SER A 336 -6.18 -5.64 -15.23
N ILE A 337 -5.03 -5.68 -15.89
CA ILE A 337 -4.15 -4.51 -16.08
C ILE A 337 -3.94 -4.33 -17.58
N THR A 338 -4.31 -3.16 -18.09
CA THR A 338 -4.03 -2.72 -19.47
C THR A 338 -3.04 -1.57 -19.43
N MET A 339 -2.01 -1.64 -20.27
CA MET A 339 -0.98 -0.61 -20.37
C MET A 339 -1.02 0.10 -21.73
N GLY A 340 -0.63 1.36 -21.73
CA GLY A 340 -0.23 2.11 -22.91
C GLY A 340 1.24 1.88 -23.25
N SER A 341 2.04 2.95 -23.29
CA SER A 341 3.48 2.96 -23.57
C SER A 341 4.34 3.33 -22.34
N GLY A 342 3.72 3.49 -21.17
CA GLY A 342 4.43 3.79 -19.93
C GLY A 342 5.12 2.56 -19.31
N THR A 343 5.52 2.69 -18.06
CA THR A 343 6.39 1.70 -17.40
C THR A 343 5.77 1.18 -16.10
N ILE A 344 5.89 -0.13 -15.86
CA ILE A 344 5.76 -0.70 -14.51
C ILE A 344 7.15 -1.04 -14.01
N ASN A 345 7.62 -0.35 -12.97
CA ASN A 345 8.86 -0.68 -12.28
C ASN A 345 8.51 -1.46 -11.00
N LEU A 346 9.03 -2.68 -10.86
CA LEU A 346 8.61 -3.61 -9.83
C LEU A 346 9.84 -4.18 -9.10
N ALA A 347 9.92 -3.95 -7.79
CA ALA A 347 10.96 -4.52 -6.93
C ALA A 347 10.52 -5.78 -6.17
N GLY A 348 9.22 -6.03 -6.02
CA GLY A 348 8.67 -7.27 -5.47
C GLY A 348 8.26 -8.28 -6.56
N ASN A 349 7.38 -9.20 -6.22
CA ASN A 349 6.90 -10.24 -7.14
C ASN A 349 5.62 -9.81 -7.87
N TRP A 350 5.43 -10.38 -9.05
CA TRP A 350 4.14 -10.34 -9.74
C TRP A 350 3.33 -11.59 -9.39
N THR A 351 2.24 -11.42 -8.65
CA THR A 351 1.31 -12.48 -8.25
C THR A 351 -0.14 -12.14 -8.60
N ASN A 352 -0.36 -11.11 -9.43
CA ASN A 352 -1.68 -10.81 -9.97
C ASN A 352 -2.06 -11.87 -11.01
N ASN A 353 -3.25 -12.45 -10.83
CA ASN A 353 -3.81 -13.52 -11.66
C ASN A 353 -4.88 -13.00 -12.64
N GLY A 354 -4.99 -11.68 -12.80
CA GLY A 354 -5.85 -11.06 -13.79
C GLY A 354 -5.22 -11.07 -15.18
N THR A 355 -6.01 -10.72 -16.20
CA THR A 355 -5.48 -10.55 -17.57
C THR A 355 -4.55 -9.34 -17.63
N PHE A 356 -3.34 -9.54 -18.15
CA PHE A 356 -2.43 -8.46 -18.49
C PHE A 356 -2.46 -8.18 -20.00
N THR A 357 -2.60 -6.91 -20.37
CA THR A 357 -2.51 -6.42 -21.75
C THR A 357 -1.42 -5.36 -21.80
N SER A 358 -0.25 -5.74 -22.31
CA SER A 358 0.99 -4.96 -22.23
C SER A 358 1.00 -3.67 -23.05
N GLY A 359 0.14 -3.55 -24.06
CA GLY A 359 0.19 -2.41 -25.00
C GLY A 359 1.55 -2.32 -25.68
N THR A 360 2.21 -1.18 -25.50
CA THR A 360 3.59 -0.91 -25.97
C THR A 360 4.51 -0.53 -24.81
N GLY A 361 4.12 -0.88 -23.58
CA GLY A 361 4.81 -0.48 -22.37
C GLY A 361 5.92 -1.45 -21.97
N THR A 362 6.71 -1.02 -20.99
CA THR A 362 7.81 -1.80 -20.43
C THR A 362 7.48 -2.25 -19.01
N VAL A 363 7.73 -3.52 -18.71
CA VAL A 363 7.75 -4.02 -17.32
C VAL A 363 9.21 -4.24 -16.93
N ILE A 364 9.62 -3.67 -15.80
CA ILE A 364 10.98 -3.76 -15.27
C ILE A 364 10.93 -4.52 -13.94
N TYR A 365 11.65 -5.63 -13.86
CA TYR A 365 11.93 -6.34 -12.63
C TYR A 365 13.29 -5.87 -12.08
N ASN A 366 13.27 -5.07 -11.02
CA ASN A 366 14.45 -4.37 -10.50
C ASN A 366 14.74 -4.67 -9.01
N GLY A 367 14.10 -5.68 -8.44
CA GLY A 367 14.33 -6.18 -7.09
C GLY A 367 15.59 -7.03 -6.96
N SER A 368 15.81 -7.61 -5.79
CA SER A 368 16.88 -8.59 -5.59
C SER A 368 16.52 -9.91 -6.26
N THR A 369 15.63 -10.67 -5.60
CA THR A 369 15.14 -11.96 -6.07
C THR A 369 13.66 -11.80 -6.39
N GLN A 370 13.25 -12.17 -7.60
CA GLN A 370 11.86 -12.00 -8.02
C GLN A 370 11.34 -13.19 -8.81
N THR A 371 10.04 -13.43 -8.66
CA THR A 371 9.28 -14.27 -9.57
C THR A 371 8.67 -13.39 -10.65
N ILE A 372 9.03 -13.66 -11.91
CA ILE A 372 8.45 -13.02 -13.09
C ILE A 372 7.09 -13.65 -13.37
N GLY A 373 6.07 -12.81 -13.54
CA GLY A 373 4.71 -13.26 -13.82
C GLY A 373 4.62 -13.95 -15.18
N SER A 374 3.82 -15.01 -15.29
CA SER A 374 3.53 -15.66 -16.58
C SER A 374 2.58 -14.79 -17.39
N LEU A 375 3.15 -13.88 -18.18
CA LEU A 375 2.42 -12.89 -18.96
C LEU A 375 3.02 -12.79 -20.38
N THR A 376 2.29 -12.17 -21.28
CA THR A 376 2.83 -11.66 -22.52
C THR A 376 3.27 -10.22 -22.32
N TYR A 377 4.57 -9.99 -22.31
CA TYR A 377 5.16 -8.65 -22.24
C TYR A 377 5.27 -8.06 -23.64
N TYR A 378 5.25 -6.72 -23.73
CA TYR A 378 5.72 -6.03 -24.93
C TYR A 378 7.24 -5.87 -24.82
N ASP A 379 7.69 -4.97 -23.94
CA ASP A 379 9.07 -4.92 -23.48
C ASP A 379 9.19 -5.45 -22.04
N LEU A 380 10.24 -6.22 -21.79
CA LEU A 380 10.59 -6.75 -20.48
C LEU A 380 12.05 -6.41 -20.17
N GLU A 381 12.31 -5.85 -18.99
CA GLU A 381 13.66 -5.57 -18.52
C GLU A 381 13.94 -6.27 -17.19
N ILE A 382 15.08 -6.95 -17.14
CA ILE A 382 15.63 -7.60 -15.96
C ILE A 382 16.85 -6.80 -15.53
N SER A 383 16.78 -6.19 -14.34
CA SER A 383 17.80 -5.25 -13.87
C SER A 383 18.15 -5.48 -12.40
N ASN A 384 19.21 -4.80 -11.95
CA ASN A 384 19.78 -4.88 -10.60
C ASN A 384 20.26 -6.30 -10.21
N LEU A 385 21.12 -6.36 -9.19
CA LEU A 385 21.68 -7.62 -8.71
C LEU A 385 20.58 -8.59 -8.24
N GLY A 386 20.80 -9.88 -8.48
CA GLY A 386 19.96 -10.98 -8.01
C GLY A 386 19.12 -11.61 -9.11
N GLU A 387 18.59 -12.79 -8.83
CA GLU A 387 17.93 -13.66 -9.81
C GLU A 387 16.44 -13.34 -9.97
N LYS A 388 16.00 -13.20 -11.22
CA LYS A 388 14.59 -13.00 -11.60
C LYS A 388 14.17 -14.24 -12.38
N THR A 389 13.33 -15.07 -11.78
CA THR A 389 13.02 -16.40 -12.30
C THR A 389 11.62 -16.42 -12.93
N LEU A 390 11.49 -17.00 -14.12
CA LEU A 390 10.20 -17.22 -14.77
C LEU A 390 9.31 -18.17 -13.95
N ALA A 391 8.01 -17.86 -13.84
CA ALA A 391 7.04 -18.73 -13.16
C ALA A 391 6.37 -19.77 -14.07
N ALA A 392 6.35 -19.51 -15.38
CA ALA A 392 5.87 -20.42 -16.42
C ALA A 392 6.36 -19.94 -17.79
N GLU A 393 5.82 -20.52 -18.87
CA GLU A 393 6.03 -20.00 -20.22
C GLU A 393 5.76 -18.49 -20.29
N THR A 394 6.65 -17.78 -20.97
CA THR A 394 6.63 -16.32 -21.07
C THR A 394 6.92 -15.90 -22.50
N THR A 395 6.21 -14.89 -22.98
CA THR A 395 6.44 -14.29 -24.31
C THR A 395 6.82 -12.83 -24.15
N VAL A 396 7.88 -12.40 -24.82
CA VAL A 396 8.25 -10.98 -24.92
C VAL A 396 8.11 -10.55 -26.37
N SER A 397 7.03 -9.83 -26.68
CA SER A 397 6.60 -9.56 -28.05
C SER A 397 7.49 -8.57 -28.79
N ASN A 398 8.22 -7.73 -28.06
CA ASN A 398 9.20 -6.80 -28.58
C ASN A 398 10.58 -7.15 -28.03
N THR A 399 11.17 -6.34 -27.13
CA THR A 399 12.55 -6.54 -26.67
C THR A 399 12.60 -7.01 -25.22
N LEU A 400 13.34 -8.09 -24.98
CA LEU A 400 13.81 -8.49 -23.66
C LEU A 400 15.21 -7.91 -23.42
N THR A 401 15.40 -7.16 -22.34
CA THR A 401 16.72 -6.67 -21.93
C THR A 401 17.12 -7.32 -20.60
N VAL A 402 18.30 -7.93 -20.55
CA VAL A 402 18.91 -8.46 -19.32
C VAL A 402 20.17 -7.65 -19.03
N ASN A 403 20.12 -6.82 -18.00
CA ASN A 403 21.18 -5.89 -17.64
C ASN A 403 22.12 -6.48 -16.59
N ALA A 404 23.44 -6.40 -16.80
CA ALA A 404 24.39 -6.71 -15.73
C ALA A 404 24.14 -5.81 -14.50
N PRO A 405 24.24 -6.34 -13.26
CA PRO A 405 24.66 -7.69 -12.89
C PRO A 405 23.49 -8.65 -12.61
N ALA A 406 22.32 -8.45 -13.23
CA ALA A 406 21.15 -9.28 -13.01
C ALA A 406 21.30 -10.68 -13.62
N THR A 407 20.59 -11.65 -13.03
CA THR A 407 20.43 -12.99 -13.58
C THR A 407 18.96 -13.21 -13.97
N LEU A 408 18.71 -13.64 -15.20
CA LEU A 408 17.42 -14.15 -15.65
C LEU A 408 17.42 -15.69 -15.51
N GLY A 409 16.62 -16.21 -14.59
CA GLY A 409 16.41 -17.65 -14.41
C GLY A 409 15.25 -18.16 -15.26
N LEU A 410 15.51 -19.09 -16.18
CA LEU A 410 14.48 -19.64 -17.06
C LEU A 410 13.82 -20.92 -16.52
N SER A 411 14.44 -21.53 -15.49
CA SER A 411 13.95 -22.76 -14.86
C SER A 411 13.75 -23.87 -15.91
N SER A 412 12.53 -24.38 -16.13
CA SER A 412 12.23 -25.39 -17.16
C SER A 412 11.23 -24.89 -18.21
N PHE A 413 11.08 -23.57 -18.33
CA PHE A 413 10.00 -22.96 -19.11
C PHE A 413 10.45 -22.50 -20.48
N THR A 414 9.49 -22.33 -21.39
CA THR A 414 9.76 -21.74 -22.69
C THR A 414 9.76 -20.21 -22.60
N LEU A 415 10.78 -19.57 -23.16
CA LEU A 415 10.83 -18.14 -23.42
C LEU A 415 10.65 -17.91 -24.93
N ASN A 416 9.53 -17.29 -25.31
CA ASN A 416 9.20 -16.99 -26.71
C ASN A 416 9.59 -15.56 -27.07
N LEU A 417 10.36 -15.42 -28.15
CA LEU A 417 10.91 -14.17 -28.68
C LEU A 417 10.50 -14.01 -30.17
N PRO A 418 9.27 -13.56 -30.46
CA PRO A 418 8.76 -13.47 -31.83
C PRO A 418 9.23 -12.23 -32.61
N LEU A 419 9.90 -11.26 -31.98
CA LEU A 419 10.38 -10.06 -32.66
C LEU A 419 11.53 -10.40 -33.63
N SER A 420 11.43 -9.96 -34.89
CA SER A 420 12.56 -9.93 -35.83
C SER A 420 13.49 -8.75 -35.57
N GLY A 421 14.77 -8.87 -35.92
CA GLY A 421 15.81 -7.92 -35.51
C GLY A 421 16.45 -8.38 -34.20
N THR A 422 16.40 -7.60 -33.12
CA THR A 422 17.10 -7.89 -31.86
C THR A 422 16.11 -8.09 -30.71
N PRO A 423 15.49 -9.29 -30.58
CA PRO A 423 14.50 -9.55 -29.53
C PRO A 423 15.09 -9.71 -28.13
N LEU A 424 16.39 -10.00 -28.02
CA LEU A 424 17.09 -10.14 -26.74
C LEU A 424 18.38 -9.31 -26.74
N ILE A 425 18.50 -8.41 -25.78
CA ILE A 425 19.74 -7.69 -25.45
C ILE A 425 20.23 -8.24 -24.11
N ASN A 426 21.30 -9.03 -24.15
CA ASN A 426 21.87 -9.64 -22.95
C ASN A 426 23.24 -9.03 -22.62
N THR A 427 23.32 -8.34 -21.48
CA THR A 427 24.58 -7.93 -20.85
C THR A 427 24.76 -8.53 -19.46
N GLY A 428 23.73 -9.20 -18.93
CA GLY A 428 23.75 -9.89 -17.63
C GLY A 428 24.00 -11.39 -17.78
N ILE A 429 23.39 -12.18 -16.90
CA ILE A 429 23.51 -13.64 -16.87
C ILE A 429 22.16 -14.26 -17.23
N ILE A 430 22.19 -15.24 -18.12
CA ILE A 430 21.07 -16.17 -18.33
C ILE A 430 21.41 -17.44 -17.56
N ASP A 431 20.56 -17.80 -16.60
CA ASP A 431 20.56 -19.14 -16.00
C ASP A 431 19.50 -19.98 -16.73
N PRO A 432 19.92 -20.90 -17.62
CA PRO A 432 18.98 -21.57 -18.50
C PRO A 432 18.20 -22.70 -17.82
N GLY A 433 18.62 -23.25 -16.68
CA GLY A 433 18.03 -24.48 -16.14
C GLY A 433 17.87 -25.59 -17.20
N THR A 434 16.66 -26.11 -17.38
CA THR A 434 16.27 -27.05 -18.46
C THR A 434 15.29 -26.44 -19.48
N SER A 435 15.34 -25.11 -19.64
CA SER A 435 14.41 -24.31 -20.46
C SER A 435 14.55 -24.49 -21.97
N THR A 436 13.63 -23.86 -22.70
CA THR A 436 13.77 -23.60 -24.14
C THR A 436 13.69 -22.11 -24.41
N VAL A 437 14.66 -21.55 -25.13
CA VAL A 437 14.56 -20.20 -25.68
C VAL A 437 14.25 -20.30 -27.16
N ASN A 438 13.10 -19.75 -27.55
CA ASN A 438 12.56 -19.81 -28.90
C ASN A 438 12.64 -18.45 -29.59
N TYR A 439 13.54 -18.32 -30.55
CA TYR A 439 13.64 -17.18 -31.47
C TYR A 439 12.71 -17.43 -32.66
N ALA A 440 11.51 -16.89 -32.59
CA ALA A 440 10.40 -17.20 -33.51
C ALA A 440 10.16 -16.13 -34.58
N GLY A 441 11.03 -15.12 -34.69
CA GLY A 441 10.92 -14.06 -35.70
C GLY A 441 10.88 -14.63 -37.13
N SER A 442 9.94 -14.16 -37.95
CA SER A 442 9.73 -14.67 -39.32
C SER A 442 10.71 -14.09 -40.35
N ALA A 443 11.36 -12.98 -40.03
CA ALA A 443 12.47 -12.40 -40.77
C ALA A 443 13.80 -12.58 -40.00
N GLU A 444 14.88 -12.00 -40.53
CA GLU A 444 16.21 -12.02 -39.92
C GLU A 444 16.14 -11.62 -38.43
N THR A 445 16.74 -12.45 -37.57
CA THR A 445 16.72 -12.30 -36.12
C THR A 445 18.10 -12.59 -35.52
N ASN A 446 18.60 -11.66 -34.71
CA ASN A 446 19.85 -11.77 -33.98
C ASN A 446 19.65 -12.69 -32.75
N ILE A 447 20.49 -13.71 -32.64
CA ILE A 447 20.58 -14.54 -31.44
C ILE A 447 21.53 -13.84 -30.46
N ALA A 448 21.08 -13.64 -29.23
CA ALA A 448 21.91 -12.99 -28.22
C ALA A 448 22.99 -13.95 -27.67
N PRO A 449 24.16 -13.44 -27.28
CA PRO A 449 25.16 -14.25 -26.58
C PRO A 449 24.65 -14.67 -25.19
N GLY A 450 25.11 -15.81 -24.72
CA GLY A 450 24.69 -16.38 -23.44
C GLY A 450 24.62 -17.90 -23.46
N ASN A 451 24.27 -18.47 -22.31
CA ASN A 451 24.09 -19.91 -22.17
C ASN A 451 22.61 -20.28 -22.23
N TYR A 452 22.28 -21.26 -23.06
CA TYR A 452 20.94 -21.78 -23.29
C TYR A 452 20.90 -23.26 -22.92
N TYR A 453 19.74 -23.76 -22.50
CA TYR A 453 19.54 -25.20 -22.40
C TYR A 453 19.12 -25.70 -23.78
N ASN A 454 17.85 -25.55 -24.16
CA ASN A 454 17.44 -25.71 -25.55
C ASN A 454 17.42 -24.35 -26.25
N LEU A 455 18.03 -24.28 -27.44
CA LEU A 455 17.94 -23.14 -28.34
C LEU A 455 17.12 -23.53 -29.56
N ASP A 456 15.97 -22.90 -29.73
CA ASP A 456 15.11 -23.06 -30.89
C ASP A 456 15.19 -21.80 -31.76
N GLY A 457 15.72 -21.98 -32.97
CA GLY A 457 15.81 -20.94 -33.99
C GLY A 457 14.78 -21.09 -35.09
N THR A 458 13.76 -21.94 -34.93
CA THR A 458 12.75 -22.19 -35.97
C THR A 458 11.98 -20.92 -36.33
N GLY A 459 12.26 -20.38 -37.52
CA GLY A 459 11.58 -19.24 -38.12
C GLY A 459 12.35 -18.73 -39.34
N GLY A 460 12.48 -17.42 -39.50
CA GLY A 460 13.25 -16.80 -40.59
C GLY A 460 14.77 -16.93 -40.44
N ASP A 461 15.50 -16.09 -41.18
CA ASP A 461 16.97 -16.06 -41.11
C ASP A 461 17.48 -15.71 -39.70
N ARG A 462 18.69 -16.15 -39.38
CA ARG A 462 19.29 -15.98 -38.05
C ARG A 462 20.71 -15.43 -38.16
N VAL A 463 21.09 -14.60 -37.19
CA VAL A 463 22.45 -14.07 -37.08
C VAL A 463 23.02 -14.49 -35.74
N MET A 464 24.09 -15.29 -35.77
CA MET A 464 24.87 -15.61 -34.58
C MET A 464 25.78 -14.42 -34.22
N PRO A 465 26.07 -14.19 -32.94
CA PRO A 465 26.86 -13.04 -32.52
C PRO A 465 28.34 -13.19 -32.89
N ASP A 466 28.96 -12.13 -33.43
CA ASP A 466 30.38 -12.08 -33.80
C ASP A 466 31.26 -11.98 -32.55
N GLY A 467 32.21 -12.90 -32.40
CA GLY A 467 33.21 -12.90 -31.32
C GLY A 467 32.65 -13.12 -29.91
N GLN A 468 31.40 -13.57 -29.79
CA GLN A 468 30.76 -13.89 -28.51
C GLN A 468 30.21 -15.32 -28.52
N GLU A 469 30.16 -15.93 -27.34
CA GLU A 469 29.76 -17.33 -27.18
C GLU A 469 28.23 -17.49 -27.06
N VAL A 470 27.72 -18.48 -27.78
CA VAL A 470 26.38 -19.07 -27.60
C VAL A 470 26.58 -20.49 -27.06
N GLY A 471 26.35 -20.67 -25.77
CA GLY A 471 26.40 -21.98 -25.11
C GLY A 471 25.07 -22.71 -25.22
N ILE A 472 25.09 -24.03 -25.47
CA ILE A 472 23.90 -24.87 -25.63
C ILE A 472 24.10 -26.17 -24.84
N ALA A 473 23.36 -26.33 -23.74
CA ALA A 473 23.48 -27.47 -22.82
C ALA A 473 22.47 -28.60 -23.08
N GLY A 474 21.43 -28.33 -23.87
CA GLY A 474 20.41 -29.26 -24.34
C GLY A 474 20.41 -29.36 -25.87
N ALA A 475 19.25 -29.23 -26.48
CA ALA A 475 19.06 -29.34 -27.93
C ALA A 475 19.24 -28.01 -28.68
N PHE A 476 19.87 -28.05 -29.84
CA PHE A 476 19.85 -26.97 -30.82
C PHE A 476 18.92 -27.34 -31.98
N THR A 477 17.90 -26.51 -32.24
CA THR A 477 16.98 -26.67 -33.38
C THR A 477 17.15 -25.50 -34.35
N PRO A 478 17.97 -25.62 -35.41
CA PRO A 478 18.23 -24.50 -36.32
C PRO A 478 17.00 -24.06 -37.12
N GLY A 479 16.12 -24.99 -37.49
CA GLY A 479 15.04 -24.72 -38.43
C GLY A 479 15.52 -24.56 -39.87
N ALA A 480 14.71 -23.92 -40.72
CA ALA A 480 14.95 -23.81 -42.16
C ALA A 480 15.53 -22.46 -42.62
N GLY A 481 15.63 -21.48 -41.72
CA GLY A 481 16.20 -20.16 -42.02
C GLY A 481 17.70 -20.23 -42.30
N ILE A 482 18.22 -19.26 -43.06
CA ILE A 482 19.66 -19.16 -43.32
C ILE A 482 20.34 -18.55 -42.09
N TYR A 483 21.50 -19.09 -41.71
CA TYR A 483 22.30 -18.56 -40.61
C TYR A 483 23.51 -17.77 -41.12
N SER A 484 23.64 -16.52 -40.67
CA SER A 484 24.91 -15.78 -40.70
C SER A 484 25.73 -16.16 -39.46
N VAL A 485 26.90 -16.75 -39.70
CA VAL A 485 27.77 -17.31 -38.64
C VAL A 485 29.15 -16.66 -38.60
N VAL A 486 29.37 -15.52 -39.28
CA VAL A 486 30.70 -14.90 -39.38
C VAL A 486 31.25 -14.58 -37.99
N GLY A 487 32.39 -15.19 -37.64
CA GLY A 487 33.07 -14.98 -36.36
C GLY A 487 32.36 -15.55 -35.13
N SER A 488 31.25 -16.29 -35.29
CA SER A 488 30.47 -16.82 -34.17
C SER A 488 31.16 -17.97 -33.44
N LEU A 489 30.96 -18.05 -32.11
CA LEU A 489 31.41 -19.15 -31.26
C LEU A 489 30.18 -19.90 -30.73
N VAL A 490 29.98 -21.14 -31.14
CA VAL A 490 28.90 -22.00 -30.62
C VAL A 490 29.51 -23.09 -29.75
N ASN A 491 29.10 -23.18 -28.49
CA ASN A 491 29.61 -24.16 -27.54
C ASN A 491 28.53 -25.18 -27.13
N PHE A 492 28.68 -26.44 -27.53
CA PHE A 492 27.88 -27.52 -26.96
C PHE A 492 28.48 -27.93 -25.62
N ASN A 493 27.84 -27.52 -24.53
CA ASN A 493 28.41 -27.53 -23.18
C ASN A 493 27.63 -28.40 -22.18
N GLY A 494 26.72 -29.26 -22.64
CA GLY A 494 25.91 -30.14 -21.82
C GLY A 494 26.72 -31.27 -21.16
N ASN A 495 26.23 -31.71 -19.99
CA ASN A 495 26.83 -32.81 -19.24
C ASN A 495 26.23 -34.18 -19.59
N ASP A 496 25.02 -34.19 -20.11
CA ASP A 496 24.37 -35.36 -20.70
C ASP A 496 24.79 -35.50 -22.18
N PRO A 497 24.55 -36.67 -22.81
CA PRO A 497 24.74 -36.81 -24.25
C PRO A 497 23.99 -35.71 -25.03
N GLN A 498 24.66 -35.07 -25.97
CA GLN A 498 24.10 -34.02 -26.80
C GLN A 498 24.31 -34.32 -28.28
N THR A 499 23.25 -34.19 -29.06
CA THR A 499 23.34 -34.28 -30.52
C THR A 499 23.74 -32.94 -31.13
N ILE A 500 24.76 -32.95 -31.98
CA ILE A 500 25.12 -31.83 -32.84
C ILE A 500 24.29 -31.96 -34.14
N PRO A 501 23.41 -30.99 -34.46
CA PRO A 501 22.54 -31.07 -35.63
C PRO A 501 23.31 -30.78 -36.93
N ALA A 502 22.72 -31.15 -38.07
CA ALA A 502 23.23 -30.76 -39.38
C ALA A 502 23.24 -29.23 -39.49
N PHE A 503 24.44 -28.64 -39.57
CA PHE A 503 24.62 -27.19 -39.51
C PHE A 503 26.01 -26.78 -39.98
N THR A 504 26.15 -25.53 -40.44
CA THR A 504 27.45 -24.91 -40.74
C THR A 504 27.81 -23.92 -39.64
N PHE A 505 28.69 -24.31 -38.73
CA PHE A 505 29.24 -23.43 -37.70
C PHE A 505 30.49 -22.70 -38.21
N ASN A 506 30.81 -21.55 -37.61
CA ASN A 506 32.13 -20.94 -37.81
C ASN A 506 33.13 -21.54 -36.82
N ASN A 507 33.06 -21.18 -35.54
CA ASN A 507 33.84 -21.82 -34.49
C ASN A 507 32.91 -22.69 -33.63
N LEU A 508 33.20 -23.99 -33.57
CA LEU A 508 32.49 -24.96 -32.74
C LEU A 508 33.34 -25.31 -31.52
N ILE A 509 32.80 -25.16 -30.33
CA ILE A 509 33.43 -25.57 -29.08
C ILE A 509 32.63 -26.74 -28.51
N LEU A 510 33.32 -27.76 -28.02
CA LEU A 510 32.74 -28.86 -27.27
C LEU A 510 33.29 -28.80 -25.84
N SER A 511 32.41 -28.60 -24.86
CA SER A 511 32.77 -28.60 -23.43
C SER A 511 31.79 -29.44 -22.58
N GLY A 512 31.91 -29.37 -21.25
CA GLY A 512 31.10 -30.16 -20.31
C GLY A 512 31.63 -31.59 -20.16
N SER A 513 30.79 -32.54 -19.74
CA SER A 513 31.20 -33.95 -19.55
C SER A 513 30.48 -34.95 -20.45
N GLY A 514 29.44 -34.54 -21.18
CA GLY A 514 28.62 -35.43 -21.98
C GLY A 514 29.25 -35.79 -23.33
N VAL A 515 28.89 -36.96 -23.86
CA VAL A 515 29.21 -37.34 -25.25
C VAL A 515 28.54 -36.34 -26.19
N LYS A 516 29.29 -35.87 -27.19
CA LYS A 516 28.79 -34.98 -28.25
C LYS A 516 28.68 -35.81 -29.52
N GLU A 517 27.47 -36.05 -29.99
CA GLU A 517 27.18 -37.03 -31.04
C GLU A 517 26.79 -36.33 -32.34
N ILE A 518 27.44 -36.71 -33.44
CA ILE A 518 26.94 -36.47 -34.80
C ILE A 518 26.30 -37.77 -35.27
N LEU A 519 24.97 -37.78 -35.35
CA LEU A 519 24.19 -38.97 -35.73
C LEU A 519 24.35 -39.31 -37.22
N GLY A 520 24.15 -40.57 -37.59
CA GLY A 520 24.24 -41.03 -38.97
C GLY A 520 23.43 -40.18 -39.96
N ALA A 521 23.95 -40.04 -41.18
CA ALA A 521 23.44 -39.20 -42.27
C ALA A 521 23.35 -37.69 -41.97
N THR A 522 24.06 -37.20 -40.95
CA THR A 522 24.19 -35.77 -40.60
C THR A 522 25.50 -35.20 -41.15
N GLU A 523 25.44 -34.02 -41.76
CA GLU A 523 26.61 -33.26 -42.18
C GLU A 523 26.79 -32.02 -41.31
N VAL A 524 27.95 -31.91 -40.66
CA VAL A 524 28.35 -30.75 -39.86
C VAL A 524 29.57 -30.13 -40.51
N THR A 525 29.50 -28.83 -40.81
CA THR A 525 30.64 -28.06 -41.33
C THR A 525 31.10 -27.05 -40.30
N VAL A 526 32.42 -26.90 -40.13
CA VAL A 526 33.04 -25.95 -39.20
C VAL A 526 34.24 -25.28 -39.85
N SER A 527 34.57 -24.04 -39.46
CA SER A 527 35.88 -23.44 -39.76
C SER A 527 36.93 -23.87 -38.74
N THR A 528 36.55 -23.87 -37.46
CA THR A 528 37.37 -24.41 -36.37
C THR A 528 36.53 -25.28 -35.44
N ILE A 529 37.18 -26.26 -34.83
CA ILE A 529 36.61 -27.05 -33.74
C ILE A 529 37.60 -27.11 -32.57
N GLU A 530 37.12 -26.80 -31.38
CA GLU A 530 37.84 -26.97 -30.11
C GLU A 530 37.11 -28.03 -29.29
N ILE A 531 37.85 -29.04 -28.83
CA ILE A 531 37.34 -30.04 -27.88
C ILE A 531 38.11 -29.82 -26.58
N GLN A 532 37.40 -29.35 -25.56
CA GLN A 532 38.00 -29.07 -24.25
C GLN A 532 38.19 -30.37 -23.44
N ASP A 533 38.80 -30.26 -22.26
CA ASP A 533 38.90 -31.39 -21.33
C ASP A 533 37.52 -31.77 -20.78
N GLY A 534 37.12 -33.03 -20.93
CA GLY A 534 35.85 -33.55 -20.41
C GLY A 534 34.97 -34.26 -21.44
N PRO A 535 34.50 -33.60 -22.51
CA PRO A 535 33.62 -34.22 -23.49
C PRO A 535 34.38 -35.19 -24.40
N SER A 536 33.63 -36.11 -25.01
CA SER A 536 34.09 -36.91 -26.15
C SER A 536 33.21 -36.63 -27.36
N LEU A 537 33.82 -36.52 -28.54
CA LEU A 537 33.10 -36.44 -29.81
C LEU A 537 32.91 -37.84 -30.39
N GLU A 538 31.66 -38.21 -30.69
CA GLU A 538 31.31 -39.44 -31.38
C GLU A 538 30.66 -39.11 -32.73
N ILE A 539 31.17 -39.71 -33.79
CA ILE A 539 30.67 -39.54 -35.16
C ILE A 539 30.16 -40.91 -35.60
N GLN A 540 28.84 -41.04 -35.76
CA GLN A 540 28.19 -42.33 -36.00
C GLN A 540 28.02 -42.64 -37.49
N ASP A 541 28.12 -43.92 -37.85
CA ASP A 541 27.87 -44.47 -39.18
C ASP A 541 28.53 -43.67 -40.33
N ASN A 542 27.70 -43.04 -41.16
CA ASN A 542 28.05 -42.27 -42.34
C ASN A 542 27.93 -40.75 -42.12
N ALA A 543 27.94 -40.29 -40.87
CA ALA A 543 28.00 -38.88 -40.53
C ALA A 543 29.31 -38.23 -41.00
N GLN A 544 29.27 -36.92 -41.27
CA GLN A 544 30.42 -36.15 -41.75
C GLN A 544 30.67 -34.93 -40.87
N LEU A 545 31.93 -34.76 -40.45
CA LEU A 545 32.46 -33.52 -39.88
C LEU A 545 33.46 -32.93 -40.88
N ASN A 546 33.05 -31.84 -41.53
CA ASN A 546 33.83 -31.15 -42.54
C ASN A 546 34.50 -29.92 -41.91
N ILE A 547 35.83 -29.88 -41.93
CA ILE A 547 36.61 -28.73 -41.43
C ILE A 547 37.06 -27.92 -42.66
N ALA A 548 36.37 -26.81 -42.90
CA ALA A 548 36.62 -25.92 -44.02
C ALA A 548 37.62 -24.82 -43.60
N ASN A 549 38.85 -24.90 -44.13
CA ASN A 549 39.91 -23.90 -43.92
C ASN A 549 39.58 -22.55 -44.57
#